data_AF-A0AA39FED4-F1
#
_entry.id   AF-A0AA39FED4-F1
#
_cell.length_a   1.000
_cell.length_b   1.000
_cell.length_c   1.000
_cell.angle_alpha   90.00
_cell.angle_beta   90.00
_cell.angle_gamma   90.00
#
_symmetry.space_group_name_H-M   'P 1'
#
loop_
_entity.id
_entity.type
_entity.pdbx_description
1 polymer ?
#
loop_
_entity_poly.entity_id
_entity_poly.type
_entity_poly.pdbx_seq_one_letter_code
_entity_poly.pdbx_strand_id
1 'polypeptide(L)'
;MKFVYVGIVVLGCMLQILIGSSHELLNASTPQPTTLKPAPEYRWVEYNKFSYILHIRRLLLVQSDSENPQYLIIRLKYDNGDIVPYEGRQKSGEDKITPEPEIDNYKQFEVFQIEPDHYKWVQSSNGTVEKNAIEGGQINNKTVYICRMETEFGHTAGVMQPSDHSCYMHGYSDDLHRTKYELLTYV
;
A
#
# COMPACT_ATOMS: atom_id res chain seq x y z
N MET A 1 16.45 -64.95 0.06
CA MET A 1 17.22 -66.11 -0.45
C MET A 1 17.10 -66.11 -1.97
N LYS A 2 18.24 -66.10 -2.67
CA LYS A 2 18.46 -66.29 -4.12
C LYS A 2 18.18 -65.13 -5.09
N PHE A 3 19.29 -64.55 -5.55
CA PHE A 3 19.51 -63.94 -6.86
C PHE A 3 19.32 -64.97 -7.98
N VAL A 4 18.87 -64.54 -9.17
CA VAL A 4 19.27 -65.14 -10.45
C VAL A 4 19.56 -64.02 -11.45
N TYR A 5 20.80 -64.04 -11.93
CA TYR A 5 21.37 -63.29 -13.04
C TYR A 5 20.85 -63.83 -14.38
N VAL A 6 20.67 -62.95 -15.37
CA VAL A 6 20.92 -63.30 -16.77
C VAL A 6 21.81 -62.20 -17.35
N GLY A 7 23.07 -62.55 -17.59
CA GLY A 7 24.02 -61.71 -18.31
C GLY A 7 23.91 -61.95 -19.82
N ILE A 8 24.26 -60.91 -20.60
CA ILE A 8 24.79 -61.07 -21.94
C ILE A 8 26.07 -60.22 -22.04
N VAL A 9 27.09 -60.85 -22.58
CA VAL A 9 28.50 -60.46 -22.65
C VAL A 9 28.81 -59.89 -24.05
N VAL A 10 29.36 -58.67 -24.04
CA VAL A 10 30.47 -58.09 -24.83
C VAL A 10 30.45 -58.14 -26.36
N LEU A 11 30.61 -56.96 -26.98
CA LEU A 11 31.64 -56.56 -27.98
C LEU A 11 31.41 -55.04 -28.21
N GLY A 12 32.30 -54.10 -27.92
CA GLY A 12 33.70 -54.01 -28.31
C GLY A 12 33.84 -52.85 -29.31
N CYS A 13 34.23 -51.65 -28.85
CA CYS A 13 35.04 -50.72 -29.65
C CYS A 13 35.56 -49.58 -28.76
N MET A 14 36.88 -49.60 -28.56
CA MET A 14 37.65 -48.49 -28.01
C MET A 14 37.77 -47.38 -29.05
N LEU A 15 37.57 -46.13 -28.64
CA LEU A 15 38.33 -45.00 -29.19
C LEU A 15 38.56 -43.98 -28.07
N GLN A 16 39.75 -44.03 -27.48
CA GLN A 16 40.29 -42.94 -26.68
C GLN A 16 41.01 -41.98 -27.62
N ILE A 17 40.66 -40.69 -27.56
CA ILE A 17 41.56 -39.59 -27.94
C ILE A 17 41.78 -38.73 -26.71
N LEU A 18 43.04 -38.46 -26.45
CA LEU A 18 43.63 -37.90 -25.25
C LEU A 18 43.82 -36.37 -25.41
N ILE A 19 43.71 -35.69 -24.26
CA ILE A 19 44.26 -34.37 -23.85
C ILE A 19 43.63 -33.08 -24.41
N GLY A 20 43.09 -32.29 -23.48
CA GLY A 20 42.77 -30.88 -23.64
C GLY A 20 42.42 -30.25 -22.28
N SER A 21 43.43 -29.99 -21.45
CA SER A 21 43.30 -29.15 -20.27
C SER A 21 43.28 -27.68 -20.68
N SER A 22 42.15 -27.01 -20.51
CA SER A 22 42.09 -25.55 -20.53
C SER A 22 40.88 -25.05 -19.76
N HIS A 23 41.18 -24.45 -18.61
CA HIS A 23 40.62 -23.21 -18.06
C HIS A 23 39.09 -23.00 -18.03
N GLU A 24 38.61 -22.79 -16.80
CA GLU A 24 37.53 -21.88 -16.42
C GLU A 24 36.27 -21.89 -17.29
N LEU A 25 35.31 -22.74 -16.89
CA LEU A 25 33.91 -22.50 -17.18
C LEU A 25 33.22 -22.04 -15.90
N LEU A 26 33.04 -20.72 -15.85
CA LEU A 26 32.12 -19.92 -15.04
C LEU A 26 31.24 -20.72 -14.06
N ASN A 27 31.51 -20.52 -12.77
CA ASN A 27 30.49 -20.58 -11.73
C ASN A 27 29.45 -19.49 -12.01
N ALA A 28 28.52 -19.76 -12.91
CA ALA A 28 27.27 -19.02 -12.96
C ALA A 28 26.45 -19.49 -11.74
N SER A 29 26.70 -18.85 -10.59
CA SER A 29 25.72 -18.84 -9.52
C SER A 29 24.43 -18.33 -10.14
N THR A 30 23.48 -19.23 -10.35
CA THR A 30 22.12 -18.87 -10.72
C THR A 30 21.70 -17.81 -9.70
N PRO A 31 21.29 -16.60 -10.11
CA PRO A 31 20.65 -15.72 -9.16
C PRO A 31 19.46 -16.51 -8.62
N GLN A 32 19.51 -16.84 -7.33
CA GLN A 32 18.32 -17.27 -6.59
C GLN A 32 17.21 -16.30 -7.01
N PRO A 33 16.01 -16.78 -7.37
CA PRO A 33 14.88 -15.89 -7.56
C PRO A 33 14.82 -15.07 -6.29
N THR A 34 15.14 -13.78 -6.38
CA THR A 34 14.84 -12.84 -5.31
C THR A 34 13.35 -13.01 -5.13
N THR A 35 12.96 -13.70 -4.05
CA THR A 35 11.57 -13.74 -3.61
C THR A 35 11.26 -12.28 -3.30
N LEU A 36 10.78 -11.56 -4.31
CA LEU A 36 10.15 -10.26 -4.16
C LEU A 36 9.14 -10.50 -3.06
N LYS A 37 9.42 -9.95 -1.87
CA LYS A 37 8.43 -9.87 -0.80
C LYS A 37 7.18 -9.32 -1.51
N PRO A 38 6.05 -10.06 -1.55
CA PRO A 38 4.87 -9.56 -2.21
C PRO A 38 4.59 -8.17 -1.62
N ALA A 39 4.35 -7.20 -2.49
CA ALA A 39 4.06 -5.84 -2.05
C ALA A 39 3.01 -5.92 -0.92
N PRO A 40 3.19 -5.20 0.18
CA PRO A 40 2.21 -5.18 1.25
C PRO A 40 0.82 -4.91 0.66
N GLU A 41 -0.07 -5.89 0.82
CA GLU A 41 -1.41 -5.85 0.26
C GLU A 41 -2.25 -4.88 1.09
N TYR A 42 -2.23 -3.60 0.72
CA TYR A 42 -3.29 -2.69 1.12
C TYR A 42 -4.47 -2.85 0.18
N ARG A 43 -5.66 -2.51 0.67
CA ARG A 43 -6.87 -2.53 -0.15
C ARG A 43 -7.84 -1.44 0.25
N TRP A 44 -8.59 -0.99 -0.74
CA TRP A 44 -9.74 -0.13 -0.56
C TRP A 44 -10.99 -1.00 -0.54
N VAL A 45 -11.73 -0.97 0.57
CA VAL A 45 -12.92 -1.79 0.74
C VAL A 45 -14.13 -0.89 0.72
N GLU A 46 -15.09 -1.17 -0.17
CA GLU A 46 -16.35 -0.44 -0.24
C GLU A 46 -17.03 -0.46 1.13
N TYR A 47 -17.39 0.72 1.61
CA TYR A 47 -18.05 0.84 2.90
C TYR A 47 -19.46 0.28 2.81
N ASN A 48 -19.65 -0.85 3.45
CA ASN A 48 -20.95 -1.40 3.79
C ASN A 48 -20.92 -1.71 5.29
N LYS A 49 -21.90 -1.21 6.04
CA LYS A 49 -22.02 -1.36 7.48
C LYS A 49 -21.79 -2.81 7.96
N PHE A 50 -22.26 -3.81 7.21
CA PHE A 50 -22.10 -5.22 7.55
C PHE A 50 -20.69 -5.78 7.25
N SER A 51 -20.06 -5.34 6.16
CA SER A 51 -18.71 -5.78 5.76
C SER A 51 -17.61 -5.16 6.64
N TYR A 52 -17.87 -3.93 7.09
CA TYR A 52 -16.96 -3.12 7.89
C TYR A 52 -16.65 -3.73 9.27
N ILE A 53 -17.67 -4.18 9.99
CA ILE A 53 -17.55 -4.75 11.35
C ILE A 53 -16.63 -5.99 11.37
N LEU A 54 -16.50 -6.71 10.25
CA LEU A 54 -15.69 -7.93 10.17
C LEU A 54 -14.18 -7.67 10.03
N HIS A 55 -13.75 -6.44 9.74
CA HIS A 55 -12.37 -6.15 9.30
C HIS A 55 -11.64 -5.06 10.11
N ILE A 56 -12.15 -4.72 11.30
CA ILE A 56 -11.68 -3.59 12.13
C ILE A 56 -10.17 -3.65 12.46
N ARG A 57 -9.55 -4.84 12.45
CA ARG A 57 -8.12 -5.02 12.77
C ARG A 57 -7.14 -4.44 11.74
N ARG A 58 -7.60 -4.08 10.53
CA ARG A 58 -6.76 -3.55 9.45
C ARG A 58 -6.97 -2.07 9.18
N LEU A 59 -7.66 -1.39 10.08
CA LEU A 59 -7.95 0.03 9.91
C LEU A 59 -6.74 0.86 10.30
N LEU A 60 -6.36 1.78 9.41
CA LEU A 60 -5.31 2.73 9.71
C LEU A 60 -5.90 3.88 10.51
N LEU A 61 -5.47 3.99 11.77
CA LEU A 61 -5.76 5.13 12.63
C LEU A 61 -4.78 6.26 12.32
N VAL A 62 -5.32 7.41 11.95
CA VAL A 62 -4.57 8.64 11.73
C VAL A 62 -4.31 9.30 13.09
N GLN A 63 -5.36 9.38 13.89
CA GLN A 63 -5.39 9.93 15.23
C GLN A 63 -6.51 9.28 16.06
N SER A 64 -6.32 9.30 17.38
CA SER A 64 -7.37 9.14 18.40
C SER A 64 -7.24 10.27 19.41
N ASP A 65 -8.33 10.90 19.82
CA ASP A 65 -8.35 11.82 20.97
C ASP A 65 -8.86 11.11 22.24
N SER A 66 -8.74 11.77 23.40
CA SER A 66 -9.22 11.24 24.69
C SER A 66 -10.76 11.24 24.82
N GLU A 67 -11.49 11.87 23.89
CA GLU A 67 -12.95 12.08 23.93
C GLU A 67 -13.71 11.27 22.84
N ASN A 68 -13.01 10.43 22.09
CA ASN A 68 -13.49 9.29 21.29
C ASN A 68 -14.17 9.61 19.93
N PRO A 69 -13.37 10.06 18.94
CA PRO A 69 -13.45 9.49 17.60
C PRO A 69 -12.12 8.86 17.14
N GLN A 70 -12.25 7.72 16.46
CA GLN A 70 -11.20 7.16 15.62
C GLN A 70 -11.25 7.84 14.25
N TYR A 71 -10.11 8.41 13.83
CA TYR A 71 -9.97 9.02 12.52
C TYR A 71 -9.28 8.03 11.58
N LEU A 72 -9.97 7.73 10.49
CA LEU A 72 -9.63 6.70 9.52
C LEU A 72 -9.34 7.33 8.16
N ILE A 73 -8.60 6.61 7.33
CA ILE A 73 -8.48 6.96 5.91
C ILE A 73 -9.63 6.34 5.13
N ILE A 74 -10.40 7.20 4.46
CA ILE A 74 -11.38 6.80 3.46
C ILE A 74 -11.07 7.46 2.11
N ARG A 75 -11.79 7.07 1.07
CA ARG A 75 -11.84 7.85 -0.17
C ARG A 75 -13.25 7.90 -0.71
N LEU A 76 -13.67 9.08 -1.16
CA LEU A 76 -14.98 9.33 -1.73
C LEU A 76 -14.91 9.17 -3.25
N LYS A 77 -15.94 8.58 -3.86
CA LYS A 77 -16.08 8.48 -5.33
C LYS A 77 -17.21 9.39 -5.80
N TYR A 78 -16.90 10.28 -6.73
CA TYR A 78 -17.81 11.30 -7.25
C TYR A 78 -18.38 10.95 -8.63
N ASP A 79 -19.44 11.64 -9.03
CA ASP A 79 -20.12 11.46 -10.32
C ASP A 79 -19.23 11.77 -11.53
N ASN A 80 -18.33 12.74 -11.38
CA ASN A 80 -17.38 13.15 -12.41
C ASN A 80 -16.20 12.15 -12.59
N GLY A 81 -16.16 11.08 -11.78
CA GLY A 81 -15.10 10.08 -11.82
C GLY A 81 -13.95 10.34 -10.84
N ASP A 82 -13.94 11.48 -10.14
CA ASP A 82 -12.92 11.76 -9.13
C ASP A 82 -13.00 10.78 -7.96
N ILE A 83 -11.84 10.41 -7.45
CA ILE A 83 -11.64 9.59 -6.27
C ILE A 83 -10.75 10.38 -5.32
N VAL A 84 -11.32 10.87 -4.22
CA VAL A 84 -10.68 11.85 -3.33
C VAL A 84 -10.42 11.22 -1.96
N PRO A 85 -9.17 11.17 -1.47
CA PRO A 85 -8.86 10.74 -0.11
C PRO A 85 -9.51 11.68 0.91
N TYR A 86 -10.00 11.10 1.99
CA TYR A 86 -10.75 11.80 3.02
C TYR A 86 -10.43 11.24 4.39
N GLU A 87 -10.69 12.06 5.41
CA GLU A 87 -10.76 11.60 6.78
C GLU A 87 -12.17 11.09 7.07
N GLY A 88 -12.26 9.91 7.70
CA GLY A 88 -13.50 9.32 8.16
C GLY A 88 -13.52 9.26 9.68
N ARG A 89 -14.55 9.82 10.30
CA ARG A 89 -14.76 9.76 11.74
C ARG A 89 -15.64 8.57 12.12
N GLN A 90 -15.16 7.76 13.07
CA GLN A 90 -15.96 6.76 13.77
C GLN A 90 -15.97 7.06 15.26
N LYS A 91 -17.15 7.28 15.83
CA LYS A 91 -17.29 7.43 17.29
C LYS A 91 -17.21 6.08 17.98
N SER A 92 -16.63 6.05 19.18
CA SER A 92 -16.56 4.81 19.97
C SER A 92 -17.96 4.25 20.23
N GLY A 93 -18.15 2.96 19.92
CA GLY A 93 -19.44 2.27 20.06
C GLY A 93 -20.42 2.49 18.91
N GLU A 94 -20.07 3.27 17.89
CA GLU A 94 -20.87 3.42 16.67
C GLU A 94 -20.33 2.54 15.53
N ASP A 95 -21.23 1.88 14.83
CA ASP A 95 -20.92 1.09 13.62
C ASP A 95 -20.94 1.95 12.34
N LYS A 96 -20.82 3.27 12.48
CA LYS A 96 -20.91 4.23 11.37
C LYS A 96 -19.59 4.97 11.21
N ILE A 97 -19.06 4.96 9.99
CA ILE A 97 -18.07 5.95 9.56
C ILE A 97 -18.79 7.09 8.86
N THR A 98 -18.42 8.33 9.20
CA THR A 98 -18.91 9.54 8.55
C THR A 98 -17.72 10.31 7.97
N PRO A 99 -17.71 10.68 6.68
CA PRO A 99 -16.69 11.57 6.12
C PRO A 99 -16.63 12.91 6.89
N GLU A 100 -15.43 13.48 7.05
CA GLU A 100 -15.22 14.79 7.67
C GLU A 100 -14.47 15.75 6.70
N PRO A 101 -15.08 16.92 6.35
CA PRO A 101 -16.38 17.38 6.81
C PRO A 101 -17.50 16.53 6.20
N GLU A 102 -18.69 16.60 6.79
CA GLU A 102 -19.87 15.93 6.23
C GLU A 102 -20.18 16.51 4.85
N ILE A 103 -20.31 15.61 3.86
CA ILE A 103 -20.47 15.94 2.44
C ILE A 103 -21.55 15.04 1.86
N ASP A 104 -22.47 15.59 1.09
CA ASP A 104 -23.64 14.86 0.59
C ASP A 104 -23.56 14.45 -0.90
N ASN A 105 -22.53 14.86 -1.63
CA ASN A 105 -22.45 14.74 -3.10
C ASN A 105 -21.50 13.64 -3.62
N TYR A 106 -21.20 12.62 -2.81
CA TYR A 106 -20.45 11.43 -3.26
C TYR A 106 -21.40 10.24 -3.52
N LYS A 107 -21.04 9.34 -4.44
CA LYS A 107 -21.83 8.12 -4.73
C LYS A 107 -21.68 7.05 -3.66
N GLN A 108 -20.42 6.84 -3.27
CA GLN A 108 -19.98 5.81 -2.35
C GLN A 108 -18.60 6.17 -1.81
N PHE A 109 -18.19 5.53 -0.72
CA PHE A 109 -16.83 5.64 -0.22
C PHE A 109 -16.23 4.28 0.10
N GLU A 110 -14.90 4.24 0.10
CA GLU A 110 -14.13 3.06 0.48
C GLU A 110 -13.28 3.39 1.70
N VAL A 111 -13.08 2.38 2.55
CA VAL A 111 -12.21 2.48 3.73
C VAL A 111 -10.87 1.84 3.40
N PHE A 112 -9.79 2.53 3.76
CA PHE A 112 -8.43 2.04 3.57
C PHE A 112 -8.12 0.94 4.59
N GLN A 113 -7.54 -0.16 4.12
CA GLN A 113 -7.09 -1.26 4.97
C GLN A 113 -5.65 -1.62 4.68
N ILE A 114 -4.86 -1.76 5.74
CA ILE A 114 -3.47 -2.22 5.70
C ILE A 114 -3.12 -2.90 7.03
N GLU A 115 -2.19 -3.86 7.01
CA GLU A 115 -1.70 -4.49 8.24
C GLU A 115 -0.85 -3.49 9.07
N PRO A 116 -0.95 -3.49 10.41
CA PRO A 116 -0.29 -2.52 11.30
C PRO A 116 1.25 -2.35 11.15
N ASP A 117 1.95 -3.29 10.52
CA ASP A 117 3.41 -3.25 10.31
C ASP A 117 3.82 -3.07 8.84
N HIS A 118 2.85 -2.85 7.95
CA HIS A 118 3.06 -2.81 6.50
C HIS A 118 3.06 -1.37 5.95
N TYR A 119 2.93 -0.37 6.81
CA TYR A 119 2.98 1.04 6.45
C TYR A 119 3.87 1.84 7.38
N LYS A 120 4.23 3.03 6.91
CA LYS A 120 4.85 4.07 7.72
C LYS A 120 4.50 5.45 7.16
N TRP A 121 4.52 6.43 8.05
CA TRP A 121 4.46 7.84 7.71
C TRP A 121 5.88 8.35 7.47
N VAL A 122 6.11 8.99 6.31
CA VAL A 122 7.43 9.50 5.91
C VAL A 122 7.34 11.01 5.73
N GLN A 123 8.18 11.74 6.46
CA GLN A 123 8.33 13.19 6.33
C GLN A 123 8.64 13.56 4.89
N SER A 124 7.87 14.48 4.34
CA SER A 124 7.97 14.95 2.96
C SER A 124 7.58 16.43 2.86
N SER A 125 7.81 17.02 1.69
CA SER A 125 7.50 18.43 1.47
C SER A 125 7.41 18.84 0.01
N ASN A 126 6.76 19.98 -0.25
CA ASN A 126 6.77 20.68 -1.55
C ASN A 126 6.33 19.84 -2.76
N GLY A 127 5.46 18.85 -2.55
CA GLY A 127 4.92 17.98 -3.60
C GLY A 127 5.83 16.79 -3.95
N THR A 128 6.86 16.52 -3.13
CA THR A 128 7.74 15.37 -3.32
C THR A 128 6.94 14.09 -3.13
N VAL A 129 7.03 13.17 -4.11
CA VAL A 129 6.43 11.83 -4.00
C VAL A 129 7.48 10.87 -3.47
N GLU A 130 7.28 10.38 -2.25
CA GLU A 130 8.18 9.42 -1.63
C GLU A 130 8.10 8.04 -2.30
N LYS A 131 9.19 7.29 -2.23
CA LYS A 131 9.20 5.89 -2.69
C LYS A 131 8.14 5.10 -1.92
N ASN A 132 7.38 4.28 -2.65
CA ASN A 132 6.27 3.47 -2.12
C ASN A 132 5.12 4.30 -1.51
N ALA A 133 4.96 5.58 -1.89
CA ALA A 133 3.80 6.37 -1.50
C ALA A 133 2.50 5.68 -1.94
N ILE A 134 1.52 5.64 -1.03
CA ILE A 134 0.23 5.01 -1.27
C ILE A 134 -0.65 5.98 -2.03
N GLU A 135 -1.06 5.57 -3.23
CA GLU A 135 -2.04 6.30 -4.03
C GLU A 135 -3.40 6.28 -3.33
N GLY A 136 -3.90 7.48 -3.07
CA GLY A 136 -5.18 7.71 -2.42
C GLY A 136 -6.35 7.70 -3.41
N GLY A 137 -6.10 8.12 -4.64
CA GLY A 137 -7.13 8.24 -5.67
C GLY A 137 -6.65 9.10 -6.84
N GLN A 138 -7.62 9.75 -7.50
CA GLN A 138 -7.39 10.56 -8.68
C GLN A 138 -8.33 11.77 -8.68
N ILE A 139 -7.79 12.96 -8.91
CA ILE A 139 -8.56 14.22 -9.00
C ILE A 139 -8.21 14.89 -10.32
N ASN A 140 -9.21 15.22 -11.15
CA ASN A 140 -8.99 15.80 -12.47
C ASN A 140 -7.97 15.01 -13.32
N ASN A 141 -8.08 13.68 -13.30
CA ASN A 141 -7.15 12.74 -13.93
C ASN A 141 -5.70 12.73 -13.39
N LYS A 142 -5.40 13.43 -12.30
CA LYS A 142 -4.08 13.42 -11.64
C LYS A 142 -4.10 12.52 -10.41
N THR A 143 -3.09 11.68 -10.26
CA THR A 143 -2.91 10.85 -9.05
C THR A 143 -2.72 11.74 -7.82
N VAL A 144 -3.41 11.39 -6.75
CA VAL A 144 -3.24 11.99 -5.43
C VAL A 144 -2.84 10.94 -4.41
N TYR A 145 -2.12 11.37 -3.39
CA TYR A 145 -1.54 10.52 -2.36
C TYR A 145 -2.14 10.83 -0.99
N ILE A 146 -2.10 9.84 -0.11
CA ILE A 146 -2.49 10.02 1.29
C ILE A 146 -1.36 10.74 2.03
N CYS A 147 -1.69 11.90 2.59
CA CYS A 147 -0.81 12.61 3.51
C CYS A 147 -1.47 12.78 4.88
N ARG A 148 -0.68 13.18 5.86
CA ARG A 148 -1.18 13.79 7.10
C ARG A 148 -0.33 14.99 7.46
N MET A 149 -0.93 15.91 8.18
CA MET A 149 -0.28 17.13 8.65
C MET A 149 -0.58 17.39 10.11
N GLU A 150 0.34 18.06 10.78
CA GLU A 150 0.16 18.50 12.16
C GLU A 150 -0.74 19.74 12.21
N THR A 151 -1.73 19.69 13.09
CA THR A 151 -2.71 20.73 13.40
C THR A 151 -2.73 20.99 14.90
N GLU A 152 -3.45 22.02 15.34
CA GLU A 152 -3.65 22.28 16.78
C GLU A 152 -4.37 21.14 17.52
N PHE A 153 -5.08 20.29 16.77
CA PHE A 153 -5.81 19.14 17.31
C PHE A 153 -5.04 17.82 17.18
N GLY A 154 -3.84 17.82 16.58
CA GLY A 154 -3.05 16.61 16.33
C GLY A 154 -2.83 16.36 14.83
N HIS A 155 -2.66 15.10 14.44
CA HIS A 155 -2.43 14.75 13.04
C HIS A 155 -3.75 14.53 12.31
N THR A 156 -3.95 15.25 11.22
CA THR A 156 -5.14 15.14 10.38
C THR A 156 -4.77 14.61 9.01
N ALA A 157 -5.58 13.69 8.48
CA ALA A 157 -5.37 13.15 7.15
C ALA A 157 -5.75 14.16 6.06
N GLY A 158 -5.06 14.07 4.93
CA GLY A 158 -5.30 14.95 3.80
C GLY A 158 -4.93 14.33 2.47
N VAL A 159 -5.03 15.17 1.46
CA VAL A 159 -4.72 14.89 0.07
C VAL A 159 -3.44 15.60 -0.30
N MET A 160 -2.52 14.89 -0.94
CA MET A 160 -1.35 15.49 -1.58
C MET A 160 -1.41 15.27 -3.09
N GLN A 161 -1.42 16.36 -3.84
CA GLN A 161 -1.23 16.37 -5.28
C GLN A 161 0.14 16.99 -5.59
N PRO A 162 1.03 16.32 -6.36
CA PRO A 162 2.39 16.83 -6.59
C PRO A 162 2.44 18.23 -7.21
N SER A 163 1.49 18.58 -8.08
CA SER A 163 1.44 19.90 -8.72
C SER A 163 1.05 21.05 -7.80
N ASP A 164 0.48 20.74 -6.63
CA ASP A 164 -0.06 21.74 -5.70
C ASP A 164 0.97 22.05 -4.61
N HIS A 165 2.05 21.27 -4.55
CA HIS A 165 3.17 21.43 -3.62
C HIS A 165 2.80 21.38 -2.13
N SER A 166 1.58 20.95 -1.79
CA SER A 166 1.05 20.92 -0.42
C SER A 166 0.20 19.69 -0.13
N CYS A 167 0.16 19.29 1.14
CA CYS A 167 -0.90 18.49 1.72
C CYS A 167 -2.05 19.42 2.13
N TYR A 168 -3.30 19.04 1.84
CA TYR A 168 -4.47 19.83 2.20
C TYR A 168 -5.66 18.94 2.55
N MET A 169 -6.60 19.47 3.32
CA MET A 169 -7.87 18.79 3.59
C MET A 169 -8.89 19.20 2.53
N HIS A 170 -9.38 18.23 1.76
CA HIS A 170 -10.43 18.50 0.79
C HIS A 170 -11.71 18.96 1.51
N GLY A 171 -12.48 19.86 0.90
CA GLY A 171 -13.74 20.37 1.47
C GLY A 171 -13.60 21.36 2.64
N TYR A 172 -12.37 21.73 3.02
CA TYR A 172 -12.08 22.81 3.97
C TYR A 172 -11.50 24.03 3.24
N SER A 173 -11.35 25.16 3.94
CA SER A 173 -10.74 26.37 3.38
C SER A 173 -9.25 26.17 3.05
N ASP A 174 -8.75 27.01 2.13
CA ASP A 174 -7.34 27.01 1.69
C ASP A 174 -6.32 27.25 2.83
N ASP A 175 -6.78 27.68 4.01
CA ASP A 175 -5.93 27.90 5.20
C ASP A 175 -5.33 26.59 5.76
N LEU A 176 -5.82 25.43 5.30
CA LEU A 176 -5.34 24.11 5.72
C LEU A 176 -4.32 23.49 4.76
N HIS A 177 -3.71 24.28 3.89
CA HIS A 177 -2.57 23.82 3.11
C HIS A 177 -1.28 23.82 3.94
N ARG A 178 -0.52 22.72 3.85
CA ARG A 178 0.79 22.57 4.51
C ARG A 178 1.82 22.09 3.49
N THR A 179 2.95 22.79 3.41
CA THR A 179 4.07 22.41 2.54
C THR A 179 5.00 21.38 3.18
N LYS A 180 4.87 21.16 4.49
CA LYS A 180 5.53 20.09 5.26
C LYS A 180 4.45 19.15 5.79
N TYR A 181 4.63 17.86 5.56
CA TYR A 181 3.64 16.84 5.87
C TYR A 181 4.32 15.48 5.92
N GLU A 182 3.56 14.44 6.22
CA GLU A 182 3.99 13.07 6.06
C GLU A 182 3.17 12.39 4.97
N LEU A 183 3.82 11.60 4.11
CA LEU A 183 3.14 10.69 3.19
C LEU A 183 2.99 9.32 3.81
N LEU A 184 1.85 8.70 3.55
CA LEU A 184 1.67 7.29 3.85
C LEU A 184 2.40 6.45 2.80
N THR A 185 3.32 5.60 3.25
CA THR A 185 4.09 4.70 2.39
C THR A 185 3.98 3.27 2.89
N TYR A 186 4.19 2.30 2.00
CA TYR A 186 4.20 0.89 2.38
C TYR A 186 5.63 0.32 2.56
N VAL A 187 5.77 -0.71 3.40
CA VAL A 187 7.05 -1.27 3.90
C VAL A 187 7.37 -2.69 3.44
#